data_AF-A0AAE0S222-F1
#
_entry.id   AF-A0AAE0S222-F1
#
_cell.length_a   1.000
_cell.length_b   1.000
_cell.length_c   1.000
_cell.angle_alpha   90.00
_cell.angle_beta   90.00
_cell.angle_gamma   90.00
#
_symmetry.space_group_name_H-M   'P 1'
#
loop_
_entity.id
_entity.type
_entity.pdbx_description
1 polymer ?
#
loop_
_entity_poly.entity_id
_entity_poly.type
_entity_poly.pdbx_seq_one_letter_code
_entity_poly.pdbx_strand_id
1 'polypeptide(L)'
;MPCNQVHIICVKRPRFESHQQPCFISFITLNILLLFQIGWRGLGKENVNNTRCVCQVFNIIYPMFIMLLLLYTYIYEIVACQWKLDVRKDTQIVTTSTTKIPNITTISTTWPFLTVGPSFIGHRNHSYLNPVTSDACEHIITTYVIPNFLHFIAFMMGLYHFRIQENEQLYALMEKVFLQATPLYNRSASQQNMIHKMRIYLAGGIVWVLMLLGMQALYEWAFDFPRLKFFVIVGPNIHWLLFSIEMLGILILNSVTVAVVANYITQCEMILFYVKGVTVRLQEKSTDLKAAMKDILSVRLNLSLLNGPIARMTGLVSVIFAELAIIGLSILALNKNNLPKVWAYRSLFPFVWSIILVFPLMQAARVNSVCNRFKKIALEIRVFGYKSASQLELDSFLLFISNANLRAKLFHVPILPKYMIAIMVLLLFIILILFQTGIIGSTDLF
;
A
#
# COMPACT_ATOMS: atom_id res chain seq x y z
N MET A 1 -6.28 -36.48 -49.90
CA MET A 1 -6.10 -35.94 -48.54
C MET A 1 -4.64 -36.14 -48.14
N PRO A 2 -3.86 -35.06 -48.06
CA PRO A 2 -3.16 -34.77 -46.80
C PRO A 2 -3.07 -33.26 -46.44
N CYS A 3 -2.62 -33.04 -45.21
CA CYS A 3 -2.41 -31.82 -44.43
C CYS A 3 -1.97 -30.54 -45.16
N ASN A 4 -2.67 -29.44 -44.87
CA ASN A 4 -2.17 -28.08 -45.04
C ASN A 4 -1.26 -27.69 -43.86
N GLN A 5 0.00 -27.37 -44.18
CA GLN A 5 0.95 -26.71 -43.29
C GLN A 5 0.55 -25.25 -43.07
N VAL A 6 0.35 -24.86 -41.81
CA VAL A 6 0.27 -23.45 -41.38
C VAL A 6 1.71 -22.96 -41.20
N HIS A 7 2.15 -22.08 -42.10
CA HIS A 7 3.39 -21.34 -41.97
C HIS A 7 3.29 -20.36 -40.79
N ILE A 8 3.98 -20.69 -39.68
CA ILE A 8 4.25 -19.75 -38.60
C ILE A 8 5.31 -18.78 -39.10
N ILE A 9 4.90 -17.54 -39.37
CA ILE A 9 5.80 -16.43 -39.68
C ILE A 9 6.58 -16.11 -38.40
N CYS A 10 7.82 -16.57 -38.36
CA CYS A 10 8.80 -16.22 -37.34
C CYS A 10 9.17 -14.74 -37.52
N VAL A 11 8.49 -13.86 -36.78
CA VAL A 11 8.82 -12.43 -36.73
C VAL A 11 10.21 -12.29 -36.12
N LYS A 12 11.18 -11.95 -36.97
CA LYS A 12 12.58 -11.69 -36.67
C LYS A 12 12.68 -10.61 -35.60
N ARG A 13 12.87 -11.03 -34.35
CA ARG A 13 13.13 -10.18 -33.17
C ARG A 13 14.36 -9.30 -33.47
N PRO A 14 14.27 -7.96 -33.48
CA PRO A 14 15.42 -7.11 -33.74
C PRO A 14 16.46 -7.32 -32.62
N ARG A 15 17.71 -7.49 -33.05
CA ARG A 15 18.89 -7.75 -32.24
C ARG A 15 19.13 -6.54 -31.32
N PHE A 16 18.74 -6.68 -30.06
CA PHE A 16 18.99 -5.68 -29.01
C PHE A 16 20.50 -5.57 -28.73
N GLU A 17 21.02 -4.35 -28.67
CA GLU A 17 22.39 -4.07 -28.21
C GLU A 17 22.53 -4.33 -26.70
N SER A 18 23.68 -4.89 -26.34
CA SER A 18 23.91 -5.82 -25.22
C SER A 18 24.09 -5.23 -23.82
N HIS A 19 24.02 -3.90 -23.61
CA HIS A 19 24.29 -3.31 -22.29
C HIS A 19 23.08 -2.77 -21.51
N GLN A 20 21.91 -2.56 -22.15
CA GLN A 20 20.76 -1.89 -21.50
C GLN A 20 19.57 -2.82 -21.20
N GLN A 21 19.51 -3.98 -21.86
CA GLN A 21 18.60 -5.10 -21.53
C GLN A 21 18.74 -5.66 -20.10
N PRO A 22 19.95 -5.83 -19.51
CA PRO A 22 20.07 -6.48 -18.19
C PRO A 22 19.44 -5.66 -17.06
N CYS A 23 19.43 -4.32 -17.16
CA CYS A 23 18.88 -3.45 -16.13
C CYS A 23 17.35 -3.47 -16.04
N PHE A 24 16.65 -3.57 -17.17
CA PHE A 24 15.19 -3.67 -17.23
C PHE A 24 14.71 -5.03 -16.74
N ILE A 25 15.41 -6.11 -17.14
CA ILE A 25 15.16 -7.47 -16.66
C ILE A 25 15.32 -7.52 -15.14
N SER A 26 16.38 -6.93 -14.58
CA SER A 26 16.60 -6.89 -13.12
C SER A 26 15.43 -6.25 -12.35
N PHE A 27 14.82 -5.17 -12.86
CA PHE A 27 13.66 -4.52 -12.21
C PHE A 27 12.40 -5.39 -12.28
N ILE A 28 12.13 -5.97 -13.45
CA ILE A 28 11.01 -6.89 -13.63
C ILE A 28 11.18 -8.09 -12.69
N THR A 29 12.38 -8.66 -12.63
CA THR A 29 12.71 -9.78 -11.74
C THR A 29 12.42 -9.45 -10.29
N LEU A 30 12.75 -8.24 -9.81
CA LEU A 30 12.56 -7.90 -8.40
C LEU A 30 11.07 -7.63 -8.05
N ASN A 31 10.29 -7.03 -8.95
CA ASN A 31 8.82 -6.97 -8.78
C ASN A 31 8.18 -8.35 -8.85
N ILE A 32 8.65 -9.21 -9.76
CA ILE A 32 8.21 -10.59 -9.86
C ILE A 32 8.54 -11.35 -8.58
N LEU A 33 9.72 -11.15 -8.00
CA LEU A 33 10.14 -11.78 -6.76
C LEU A 33 9.28 -11.33 -5.58
N LEU A 34 8.90 -10.05 -5.54
CA LEU A 34 8.00 -9.51 -4.53
C LEU A 34 6.57 -10.08 -4.66
N LEU A 35 6.03 -10.16 -5.89
CA LEU A 35 4.75 -10.83 -6.15
C LEU A 35 4.80 -12.34 -5.87
N PHE A 36 5.98 -12.93 -6.06
CA PHE A 36 6.23 -14.33 -5.75
C PHE A 36 6.21 -14.58 -4.25
N GLN A 37 6.91 -13.76 -3.46
CA GLN A 37 6.99 -13.85 -2.01
C GLN A 37 5.62 -13.77 -1.31
N ILE A 38 4.62 -13.17 -1.95
CA ILE A 38 3.27 -12.98 -1.41
C ILE A 38 2.29 -14.05 -1.92
N GLY A 39 2.72 -14.93 -2.83
CA GLY A 39 1.87 -15.96 -3.42
C GLY A 39 0.89 -15.45 -4.48
N TRP A 40 1.06 -14.21 -4.95
CA TRP A 40 0.25 -13.65 -6.04
C TRP A 40 0.69 -14.13 -7.43
N ARG A 41 1.93 -14.62 -7.59
CA ARG A 41 2.41 -15.26 -8.83
C ARG A 41 2.66 -16.75 -8.61
N GLY A 42 2.20 -17.58 -9.54
CA GLY A 42 2.48 -19.03 -9.54
C GLY A 42 3.91 -19.37 -9.98
N LEU A 43 4.49 -20.40 -9.36
CA LEU A 43 5.74 -21.05 -9.77
C LEU A 43 5.60 -21.77 -11.11
N GLY A 44 6.66 -21.72 -11.92
CA GLY A 44 6.88 -22.67 -13.01
C GLY A 44 6.04 -22.47 -14.26
N LYS A 45 5.32 -21.34 -14.41
CA LYS A 45 4.53 -21.07 -15.63
C LYS A 45 5.36 -21.00 -16.92
N GLU A 46 6.66 -20.75 -16.82
CA GLU A 46 7.55 -20.53 -17.96
C GLU A 46 8.40 -21.76 -18.32
N ASN A 47 8.40 -22.82 -17.48
CA ASN A 47 9.14 -24.05 -17.75
C ASN A 47 8.24 -25.09 -18.43
N VAL A 48 8.56 -25.38 -19.70
CA VAL A 48 7.83 -26.32 -20.57
C VAL A 48 8.05 -27.80 -20.19
N ASN A 49 8.98 -28.10 -19.26
CA ASN A 49 9.40 -29.48 -18.99
C ASN A 49 8.65 -30.15 -17.81
N ASN A 50 8.00 -31.27 -18.15
CA ASN A 50 7.48 -32.45 -17.43
C ASN A 50 7.21 -32.52 -15.88
N THR A 51 7.41 -31.50 -15.05
CA THR A 51 7.05 -31.52 -13.61
C THR A 51 5.72 -30.80 -13.33
N ARG A 52 4.71 -31.06 -14.18
CA ARG A 52 3.41 -30.35 -14.15
C ARG A 52 2.64 -30.54 -12.84
N CYS A 53 2.62 -31.74 -12.27
CA CYS A 53 1.78 -32.04 -11.10
C CYS A 53 2.32 -31.43 -9.79
N VAL A 54 3.61 -31.59 -9.51
CA VAL A 54 4.22 -31.06 -8.26
C VAL A 54 4.16 -29.53 -8.23
N CYS A 55 4.46 -28.88 -9.36
CA CYS A 55 4.36 -27.42 -9.48
C CYS A 55 2.91 -26.92 -9.36
N GLN A 56 1.93 -27.67 -9.87
CA GLN A 56 0.50 -27.33 -9.71
C GLN A 56 0.04 -27.43 -8.26
N VAL A 57 0.42 -28.49 -7.55
CA VAL A 57 0.08 -28.68 -6.14
C VAL A 57 0.73 -27.60 -5.28
N PHE A 58 2.02 -27.32 -5.48
CA PHE A 58 2.71 -26.25 -4.76
C PHE A 58 2.08 -24.87 -5.02
N ASN A 59 1.65 -24.64 -6.26
CA ASN A 59 0.93 -23.43 -6.62
C ASN A 59 -0.37 -23.26 -5.82
N ILE A 60 -1.08 -24.32 -5.46
CA ILE A 60 -2.30 -24.21 -4.65
C ILE A 60 -1.96 -24.11 -3.15
N ILE A 61 -1.02 -24.93 -2.67
CA ILE A 61 -0.68 -25.00 -1.25
C ILE A 61 -0.07 -23.68 -0.75
N TYR A 62 0.82 -23.07 -1.53
CA TYR A 62 1.53 -21.87 -1.11
C TYR A 62 0.64 -20.65 -0.78
N PRO A 63 -0.27 -20.18 -1.66
CA PRO A 63 -1.18 -19.08 -1.32
C PRO A 63 -2.15 -19.44 -0.18
N MET A 64 -2.55 -20.71 -0.06
CA MET A 64 -3.36 -21.18 1.07
C MET A 64 -2.59 -21.06 2.39
N PHE A 65 -1.31 -21.43 2.40
CA PHE A 65 -0.43 -21.24 3.56
C PHE A 65 -0.28 -19.76 3.93
N ILE A 66 -0.04 -18.88 2.95
CA ILE A 66 0.04 -17.42 3.18
C ILE A 66 -1.28 -16.89 3.76
N MET A 67 -2.43 -17.33 3.24
CA MET A 67 -3.74 -16.92 3.75
C MET A 67 -3.97 -17.40 5.19
N LEU A 68 -3.60 -18.63 5.52
CA LEU A 68 -3.68 -19.16 6.88
C LEU A 68 -2.76 -18.39 7.84
N LEU A 69 -1.56 -18.04 7.40
CA LEU A 69 -0.63 -17.25 8.20
C LEU A 69 -1.16 -15.84 8.46
N LEU A 70 -1.74 -15.17 7.45
CA LEU A 70 -2.40 -13.88 7.62
C LEU A 70 -3.56 -13.96 8.61
N LEU A 71 -4.41 -14.99 8.50
CA LEU A 71 -5.52 -15.20 9.42
C LEU A 71 -5.03 -15.43 10.85
N TYR A 72 -3.96 -16.22 11.02
CA TYR A 72 -3.31 -16.42 12.31
C TYR A 72 -2.84 -15.09 12.90
N THR A 73 -2.14 -14.27 12.13
CA THR A 73 -1.67 -12.94 12.57
C THR A 73 -2.82 -12.01 12.93
N TYR A 74 -3.93 -12.00 12.19
CA TYR A 74 -5.10 -11.20 12.56
C TYR A 74 -5.71 -11.62 13.89
N ILE A 75 -5.82 -12.93 14.13
CA ILE A 75 -6.32 -13.45 15.40
C ILE A 75 -5.34 -13.11 16.52
N TYR A 76 -4.05 -13.25 16.26
CA TYR A 76 -3.00 -12.92 17.23
C TYR A 76 -3.04 -11.44 17.62
N GLU A 77 -3.10 -10.52 16.66
CA GLU A 77 -3.20 -9.08 16.91
C GLU A 77 -4.40 -8.72 17.78
N ILE A 78 -5.56 -9.33 17.53
CA ILE A 78 -6.80 -9.13 18.30
C ILE A 78 -6.67 -9.67 19.72
N VAL A 79 -6.14 -10.90 19.88
CA VAL A 79 -6.03 -11.57 21.19
C VAL A 79 -4.94 -10.94 22.05
N ALA A 80 -3.84 -10.52 21.43
CA ALA A 80 -2.71 -9.88 22.10
C ALA A 80 -2.89 -8.38 22.31
N CYS A 81 -3.91 -7.78 21.69
CA CYS A 81 -4.10 -6.32 21.60
C CYS A 81 -2.80 -5.62 21.26
N GLN A 82 -2.20 -6.11 20.18
CA GLN A 82 -0.86 -5.73 19.77
C GLN A 82 -0.78 -4.21 19.56
N TRP A 83 0.38 -3.62 19.83
CA TRP A 83 0.64 -2.18 19.76
C TRP A 83 0.02 -1.31 20.85
N LYS A 84 -0.75 -1.90 21.80
CA LYS A 84 -1.36 -1.17 22.93
C LYS A 84 -2.06 0.12 22.47
N LEU A 85 -3.00 -0.07 21.55
CA LEU A 85 -3.73 1.00 20.89
C LEU A 85 -4.96 1.47 21.68
N ASP A 86 -5.13 1.05 22.94
CA ASP A 86 -6.25 1.48 23.78
C ASP A 86 -5.97 2.87 24.35
N VAL A 87 -6.62 3.87 23.75
CA VAL A 87 -6.45 5.28 24.11
C VAL A 87 -6.78 5.56 25.58
N ARG A 88 -7.66 4.79 26.23
CA ARG A 88 -8.06 5.03 27.63
C ARG A 88 -7.18 4.31 28.64
N LYS A 89 -6.76 3.08 28.34
CA LYS A 89 -5.96 2.26 29.25
C LYS A 89 -4.47 2.51 29.11
N ASP A 90 -3.97 2.64 27.89
CA ASP A 90 -2.53 2.68 27.63
C ASP A 90 -1.94 4.09 27.81
N THR A 91 -2.77 5.13 27.85
CA THR A 91 -2.33 6.51 28.11
C THR A 91 -2.05 6.81 29.59
N GLN A 92 -2.45 5.92 30.50
CA GLN A 92 -2.32 6.09 31.95
C GLN A 92 -0.99 5.56 32.50
N ILE A 93 -0.58 6.10 33.66
CA ILE A 93 0.62 5.67 34.38
C ILE A 93 0.35 4.30 34.98
N VAL A 94 1.08 3.28 34.51
CA VAL A 94 1.15 1.99 35.21
C VAL A 94 1.88 2.24 36.53
N THR A 95 1.12 2.40 37.62
CA THR A 95 1.69 2.40 38.96
C THR A 95 2.18 0.98 39.23
N THR A 96 3.49 0.77 39.22
CA THR A 96 4.12 -0.46 39.70
C THR A 96 3.83 -0.57 41.20
N SER A 97 2.67 -1.11 41.57
CA SER A 97 2.40 -1.49 42.95
C SER A 97 3.29 -2.69 43.26
N THR A 98 4.24 -2.46 44.15
CA THR A 98 5.09 -3.48 44.75
C THR A 98 4.24 -4.63 45.27
N THR A 99 4.63 -5.83 44.83
CA THR A 99 4.14 -7.14 45.23
C THR A 99 3.90 -7.25 46.74
N LYS A 100 2.64 -7.44 47.14
CA LYS A 100 2.30 -8.29 48.28
C LYS A 100 1.51 -9.48 47.76
N ILE A 101 2.11 -10.66 47.93
CA ILE A 101 1.54 -11.97 47.61
C ILE A 101 0.32 -12.19 48.53
N PRO A 102 -0.88 -12.49 48.00
CA PRO A 102 -1.87 -13.25 48.74
C PRO A 102 -1.88 -14.69 48.23
N ASN A 103 -1.58 -15.63 49.12
CA ASN A 103 -1.86 -17.05 48.92
C ASN A 103 -3.37 -17.21 48.71
N ILE A 104 -3.81 -17.60 47.51
CA ILE A 104 -5.17 -18.11 47.29
C ILE A 104 -5.10 -19.36 46.43
N THR A 105 -5.27 -20.50 47.10
CA THR A 105 -5.62 -21.80 46.53
C THR A 105 -7.12 -21.85 46.23
N THR A 106 -7.53 -21.59 44.99
CA THR A 106 -8.80 -22.09 44.43
C THR A 106 -8.77 -21.98 42.91
N ILE A 107 -8.68 -23.13 42.24
CA ILE A 107 -8.84 -23.27 40.78
C ILE A 107 -10.34 -23.33 40.51
N SER A 108 -10.89 -22.33 39.81
CA SER A 108 -12.20 -22.45 39.16
C SER A 108 -12.00 -22.46 37.64
N THR A 109 -12.43 -23.56 37.04
CA THR A 109 -12.37 -23.84 35.60
C THR A 109 -13.58 -23.22 34.90
N THR A 110 -13.45 -21.98 34.46
CA THR A 110 -14.35 -21.39 33.46
C THR A 110 -13.54 -20.64 32.41
N TRP A 111 -13.64 -21.14 31.18
CA TRP A 111 -12.93 -20.65 29.99
C TRP A 111 -13.52 -19.29 29.56
N PRO A 112 -12.72 -18.22 29.39
CA PRO A 112 -13.25 -16.94 28.94
C PRO A 112 -13.17 -16.88 27.41
N PHE A 113 -14.29 -17.17 26.74
CA PHE A 113 -14.45 -16.83 25.33
C PHE A 113 -15.09 -15.43 25.25
N LEU A 114 -14.35 -14.47 24.66
CA LEU A 114 -14.77 -13.17 24.12
C LEU A 114 -16.13 -12.60 24.61
N THR A 115 -16.11 -11.73 25.61
CA THR A 115 -17.20 -10.76 25.84
C THR A 115 -16.91 -9.47 25.09
N VAL A 116 -17.56 -9.29 23.93
CA VAL A 116 -17.57 -8.03 23.16
C VAL A 116 -18.71 -7.17 23.69
N GLY A 117 -18.40 -6.07 24.37
CA GLY A 117 -19.37 -5.08 24.84
C GLY A 117 -19.27 -3.76 24.07
N PRO A 118 -20.38 -3.16 23.63
CA PRO A 118 -20.37 -1.79 23.09
C PRO A 118 -20.11 -0.78 24.22
N SER A 119 -19.48 0.34 23.88
CA SER A 119 -19.24 1.45 24.79
C SER A 119 -20.57 2.11 25.20
N PHE A 120 -21.17 1.66 26.30
CA PHE A 120 -22.23 2.42 26.95
C PHE A 120 -21.62 3.47 27.88
N ILE A 121 -21.95 4.74 27.58
CA ILE A 121 -21.75 5.89 28.44
C ILE A 121 -22.55 5.63 29.71
N GLY A 122 -21.86 5.34 30.81
CA GLY A 122 -22.45 5.17 32.13
C GLY A 122 -21.57 5.82 33.18
N HIS A 123 -21.92 7.05 33.55
CA HIS A 123 -21.47 7.65 34.81
C HIS A 123 -21.78 6.67 35.96
N ARG A 124 -20.75 6.19 36.68
CA ARG A 124 -20.92 5.70 38.05
C ARG A 124 -19.78 6.14 38.95
N ASN A 125 -20.18 6.86 39.99
CA ASN A 125 -19.42 7.15 41.18
C ASN A 125 -19.02 5.86 41.91
N HIS A 126 -17.82 5.90 42.50
CA HIS A 126 -17.33 5.13 43.66
C HIS A 126 -18.17 3.94 44.15
N SER A 127 -17.59 2.74 44.13
CA SER A 127 -17.44 1.89 45.34
C SER A 127 -16.54 0.67 45.05
N TYR A 128 -15.71 0.36 46.05
CA TYR A 128 -14.81 -0.78 46.17
C TYR A 128 -15.43 -2.10 45.68
N LEU A 129 -14.95 -2.64 44.57
CA LEU A 129 -15.10 -4.06 44.24
C LEU A 129 -13.87 -4.55 43.46
N ASN A 130 -13.35 -5.70 43.89
CA ASN A 130 -12.15 -6.41 43.43
C ASN A 130 -11.78 -6.26 41.94
N PRO A 131 -10.50 -6.01 41.58
CA PRO A 131 -10.06 -5.98 40.19
C PRO A 131 -9.77 -7.41 39.72
N VAL A 132 -10.81 -8.22 39.56
CA VAL A 132 -10.77 -9.31 38.57
C VAL A 132 -11.29 -8.72 37.27
N THR A 133 -10.64 -7.66 36.79
CA THR A 133 -10.97 -7.03 35.52
C THR A 133 -10.28 -7.81 34.43
N SER A 134 -11.08 -8.55 33.67
CA SER A 134 -10.71 -9.14 32.40
C SER A 134 -9.86 -8.14 31.59
N ASP A 135 -8.68 -8.57 31.15
CA ASP A 135 -7.77 -7.85 30.24
C ASP A 135 -8.41 -7.75 28.83
N ALA A 136 -9.66 -7.31 28.75
CA ALA A 136 -10.38 -7.09 27.50
C ALA A 136 -10.09 -5.67 27.02
N CYS A 137 -9.59 -5.56 25.81
CA CYS A 137 -9.25 -4.28 25.19
C CYS A 137 -10.51 -3.53 24.82
N GLU A 138 -10.54 -2.22 25.06
CA GLU A 138 -11.65 -1.39 24.61
C GLU A 138 -11.44 -1.05 23.12
N HIS A 139 -12.53 -0.91 22.35
CA HIS A 139 -12.50 -0.58 20.91
C HIS A 139 -11.82 -1.62 19.97
N ILE A 140 -11.96 -2.92 20.26
CA ILE A 140 -11.40 -4.01 19.40
C ILE A 140 -11.85 -3.92 17.94
N ILE A 141 -13.13 -3.57 17.71
CA ILE A 141 -13.74 -3.58 16.38
C ILE A 141 -13.09 -2.55 15.46
N THR A 142 -13.00 -1.30 15.92
CA THR A 142 -12.43 -0.22 15.10
C THR A 142 -10.92 -0.39 14.97
N THR A 143 -10.23 -0.72 16.05
CA THR A 143 -8.77 -0.68 16.07
C THR A 143 -8.11 -1.88 15.38
N TYR A 144 -8.75 -3.06 15.39
CA TYR A 144 -8.15 -4.29 14.85
C TYR A 144 -9.02 -4.95 13.79
N VAL A 145 -10.34 -5.09 14.02
CA VAL A 145 -11.20 -5.85 13.10
C VAL A 145 -11.35 -5.15 11.76
N ILE A 146 -11.59 -3.83 11.74
CA ILE A 146 -11.77 -3.07 10.50
C ILE A 146 -10.47 -3.06 9.65
N PRO A 147 -9.30 -2.67 10.20
CA PRO A 147 -8.03 -2.74 9.45
C PRO A 147 -7.74 -4.13 8.89
N ASN A 148 -7.91 -5.18 9.70
CA ASN A 148 -7.59 -6.55 9.29
C ASN A 148 -8.54 -7.05 8.20
N PHE A 149 -9.82 -6.71 8.29
CA PHE A 149 -10.79 -7.03 7.26
C PHE A 149 -10.51 -6.29 5.94
N LEU A 150 -10.19 -4.99 6.01
CA LEU A 150 -9.82 -4.20 4.83
C LEU A 150 -8.53 -4.73 4.17
N HIS A 151 -7.54 -5.10 4.98
CA HIS A 151 -6.29 -5.69 4.48
C HIS A 151 -6.56 -7.05 3.83
N PHE A 152 -7.39 -7.89 4.44
CA PHE A 152 -7.76 -9.18 3.87
C PHE A 152 -8.48 -9.03 2.52
N ILE A 153 -9.42 -8.09 2.39
CA ILE A 153 -10.07 -7.79 1.11
C ILE A 153 -9.04 -7.33 0.08
N ALA A 154 -8.12 -6.43 0.46
CA ALA A 154 -7.06 -5.96 -0.44
C ALA A 154 -6.16 -7.12 -0.90
N PHE A 155 -5.83 -8.05 0.00
CA PHE A 155 -5.09 -9.26 -0.34
C PHE A 155 -5.84 -10.16 -1.32
N MET A 156 -7.13 -10.43 -1.07
CA MET A 156 -7.96 -11.26 -1.96
C MET A 156 -8.13 -10.62 -3.34
N MET A 157 -8.31 -9.31 -3.41
CA MET A 157 -8.32 -8.57 -4.67
C MET A 157 -6.99 -8.69 -5.40
N GLY A 158 -5.86 -8.61 -4.70
CA GLY A 158 -4.52 -8.76 -5.28
C GLY A 158 -4.29 -10.16 -5.81
N LEU A 159 -4.66 -11.18 -5.03
CA LEU A 159 -4.60 -12.58 -5.43
C LEU A 159 -5.44 -12.82 -6.68
N TYR A 160 -6.69 -12.35 -6.71
CA TYR A 160 -7.54 -12.49 -7.90
C TYR A 160 -6.95 -11.76 -9.11
N HIS A 161 -6.53 -10.50 -8.93
CA HIS A 161 -6.07 -9.65 -10.02
C HIS A 161 -4.75 -10.10 -10.65
N PHE A 162 -3.75 -10.42 -9.84
CA PHE A 162 -2.42 -10.81 -10.36
C PHE A 162 -2.35 -12.28 -10.76
N ARG A 163 -3.12 -13.16 -10.10
CA ARG A 163 -3.01 -14.60 -10.29
C ARG A 163 -4.00 -15.18 -11.29
N ILE A 164 -5.27 -14.76 -11.20
CA ILE A 164 -6.37 -15.34 -11.99
C ILE A 164 -6.62 -14.54 -13.25
N GLN A 165 -6.72 -13.21 -13.13
CA GLN A 165 -7.01 -12.35 -14.27
C GLN A 165 -5.82 -12.28 -15.26
N GLU A 166 -4.62 -12.72 -14.86
CA GLU A 166 -3.38 -12.73 -15.66
C GLU A 166 -3.23 -11.44 -16.47
N ASN A 167 -2.87 -10.36 -15.79
CA ASN A 167 -2.92 -9.04 -16.40
C ASN A 167 -1.78 -8.83 -17.42
N GLU A 168 -1.88 -9.45 -18.60
CA GLU A 168 -1.02 -9.21 -19.76
C GLU A 168 -0.95 -7.71 -20.09
N GLN A 169 -2.02 -6.97 -19.76
CA GLN A 169 -2.11 -5.53 -19.99
C GLN A 169 -1.07 -4.72 -19.19
N LEU A 170 -0.64 -5.17 -18.00
CA LEU A 170 0.43 -4.51 -17.25
C LEU A 170 1.79 -4.69 -17.94
N TYR A 171 2.06 -5.90 -18.44
CA TYR A 171 3.28 -6.22 -19.19
C TYR A 171 3.29 -5.51 -20.55
N ALA A 172 2.16 -5.51 -21.26
CA ALA A 172 1.99 -4.78 -22.50
C ALA A 172 2.12 -3.27 -22.29
N LEU A 173 1.60 -2.73 -21.18
CA LEU A 173 1.79 -1.33 -20.82
C LEU A 173 3.26 -1.02 -20.56
N MET A 174 3.95 -1.86 -19.78
CA MET A 174 5.37 -1.68 -19.47
C MET A 174 6.24 -1.76 -20.72
N GLU A 175 6.00 -2.76 -21.57
CA GLU A 175 6.68 -2.93 -22.85
C GLU A 175 6.40 -1.75 -23.78
N LYS A 176 5.14 -1.33 -23.90
CA LYS A 176 4.76 -0.17 -24.72
C LYS A 176 5.39 1.12 -24.21
N VAL A 177 5.43 1.35 -22.90
CA VAL A 177 6.07 2.54 -22.30
C VAL A 177 7.57 2.50 -22.55
N PHE A 178 8.20 1.33 -22.47
CA PHE A 178 9.61 1.16 -22.76
C PHE A 178 9.92 1.43 -24.24
N LEU A 179 9.13 0.88 -25.15
CA LEU A 179 9.26 1.11 -26.59
C LEU A 179 8.99 2.58 -26.96
N GLN A 180 7.98 3.21 -26.36
CA GLN A 180 7.57 4.58 -26.66
C GLN A 180 8.44 5.64 -25.96
N ALA A 181 9.16 5.28 -24.88
CA ALA A 181 10.22 6.08 -24.27
C ALA A 181 11.53 6.09 -25.10
N THR A 182 11.47 5.68 -26.37
CA THR A 182 12.58 5.71 -27.33
C THR A 182 12.43 6.90 -28.30
N PRO A 183 12.56 8.18 -27.89
CA PRO A 183 12.73 9.26 -28.85
C PRO A 183 14.17 9.27 -29.38
N LEU A 184 14.30 9.50 -30.69
CA LEU A 184 15.53 9.44 -31.50
C LEU A 184 16.69 10.36 -31.06
N TYR A 185 16.50 11.27 -30.10
CA TYR A 185 17.46 12.35 -29.82
C TYR A 185 18.11 12.30 -28.41
N ASN A 186 17.55 11.58 -27.43
CA ASN A 186 18.09 11.56 -26.04
C ASN A 186 17.83 10.23 -25.29
N ARG A 187 18.09 9.13 -26.01
CA ARG A 187 17.72 7.74 -25.69
C ARG A 187 18.29 7.21 -24.38
N SER A 188 19.57 7.44 -24.09
CA SER A 188 20.24 6.86 -22.92
C SER A 188 19.85 7.54 -21.61
N ALA A 189 19.81 8.87 -21.58
CA ALA A 189 19.56 9.65 -20.37
C ALA A 189 18.11 9.50 -19.85
N SER A 190 17.11 9.48 -20.75
CA SER A 190 15.70 9.36 -20.35
C SER A 190 15.37 7.96 -19.82
N GLN A 191 15.85 6.90 -20.48
CA GLN A 191 15.64 5.53 -20.04
C GLN A 191 16.38 5.23 -18.73
N GLN A 192 17.62 5.71 -18.58
CA GLN A 192 18.37 5.58 -17.32
C GLN A 192 17.67 6.30 -16.17
N ASN A 193 17.13 7.49 -16.40
CA ASN A 193 16.35 8.22 -15.39
C ASN A 193 15.08 7.48 -14.96
N MET A 194 14.38 6.83 -15.89
CA MET A 194 13.22 6.01 -15.56
C MET A 194 13.62 4.80 -14.69
N ILE A 195 14.64 4.05 -15.11
CA ILE A 195 15.13 2.87 -14.38
C ILE A 195 15.65 3.27 -12.99
N HIS A 196 16.40 4.37 -12.89
CA HIS A 196 16.93 4.87 -11.63
C HIS A 196 15.80 5.21 -10.64
N LYS A 197 14.76 5.92 -11.08
CA LYS A 197 13.59 6.21 -10.25
C LYS A 197 12.86 4.95 -9.79
N MET A 198 12.68 3.98 -10.67
CA MET A 198 12.07 2.69 -10.33
C MET A 198 12.87 1.91 -9.28
N ARG A 199 14.20 1.95 -9.36
CA ARG A 199 15.08 1.35 -8.33
C ARG A 199 14.97 2.07 -6.99
N ILE A 200 14.90 3.41 -7.00
CA ILE A 200 14.69 4.19 -5.78
C ILE A 200 13.36 3.80 -5.10
N TYR A 201 12.27 3.65 -5.85
CA TYR A 201 10.98 3.24 -5.26
C TYR A 201 11.03 1.86 -4.61
N LEU A 202 11.74 0.94 -5.24
CA LEU A 202 11.89 -0.42 -4.74
C LEU A 202 12.81 -0.49 -3.51
N ALA A 203 13.92 0.25 -3.51
CA ALA A 203 14.75 0.44 -2.33
C ALA A 203 13.95 1.11 -1.19
N GLY A 204 13.11 2.09 -1.51
CA GLY A 204 12.18 2.72 -0.57
C GLY A 204 11.20 1.73 0.05
N GLY A 205 10.69 0.76 -0.72
CA GLY A 205 9.86 -0.33 -0.20
C GLY A 205 10.59 -1.22 0.81
N ILE A 206 11.86 -1.55 0.56
CA ILE A 206 12.69 -2.32 1.49
C ILE A 206 12.92 -1.52 2.78
N VAL A 207 13.30 -0.25 2.65
CA VAL A 207 13.48 0.66 3.80
C VAL A 207 12.21 0.77 4.62
N TRP A 208 11.05 0.83 3.98
CA TRP A 208 9.76 0.83 4.65
C TRP A 208 9.54 -0.47 5.45
N VAL A 209 9.71 -1.66 4.86
CA VAL A 209 9.56 -2.92 5.61
C VAL A 209 10.50 -2.94 6.84
N LEU A 210 11.75 -2.53 6.67
CA LEU A 210 12.72 -2.44 7.77
C LEU A 210 12.28 -1.44 8.85
N MET A 211 11.69 -0.31 8.47
CA MET A 211 11.16 0.70 9.40
C MET A 211 9.98 0.14 10.21
N LEU A 212 9.08 -0.62 9.60
CA LEU A 212 7.96 -1.26 10.31
C LEU A 212 8.43 -2.39 11.24
N LEU A 213 9.41 -3.20 10.82
CA LEU A 213 10.03 -4.20 11.70
C LEU A 213 10.77 -3.53 12.87
N GLY A 214 11.48 -2.43 12.61
CA GLY A 214 12.11 -1.64 13.66
C GLY A 214 11.09 -1.05 14.64
N MET A 215 9.94 -0.61 14.13
CA MET A 215 8.83 -0.13 14.97
C MET A 215 8.25 -1.25 15.85
N GLN A 216 8.11 -2.47 15.32
CA GLN A 216 7.70 -3.65 16.08
C GLN A 216 8.71 -3.99 17.19
N ALA A 217 10.01 -3.97 16.87
CA ALA A 217 11.06 -4.18 17.87
C ALA A 217 11.06 -3.09 18.96
N LEU A 218 10.82 -1.83 18.57
CA LEU A 218 10.68 -0.71 19.52
C LEU A 218 9.46 -0.89 20.43
N TYR A 219 8.34 -1.40 19.91
CA TYR A 219 7.16 -1.71 20.71
C TYR A 219 7.47 -2.76 21.79
N GLU A 220 8.10 -3.87 21.40
CA GLU A 220 8.49 -4.95 22.33
C GLU A 220 9.48 -4.46 23.39
N TRP A 221 10.42 -3.60 23.00
CA TRP A 221 11.37 -2.98 23.92
C TRP A 221 10.71 -1.95 24.86
N ALA A 222 9.74 -1.18 24.37
CA ALA A 222 9.09 -0.12 25.14
C ALA A 222 8.15 -0.68 26.23
N PHE A 223 7.37 -1.71 25.91
CA PHE A 223 6.30 -2.19 26.79
C PHE A 223 6.58 -3.49 27.52
N ASP A 224 7.78 -4.04 27.31
CA ASP A 224 8.18 -5.36 27.77
C ASP A 224 7.25 -6.46 27.20
N PHE A 225 7.82 -7.63 26.90
CA PHE A 225 7.12 -8.67 26.13
C PHE A 225 5.76 -9.02 26.75
N PRO A 226 4.64 -8.96 26.00
CA PRO A 226 3.31 -9.23 26.56
C PRO A 226 3.24 -10.69 27.01
N ARG A 227 3.31 -10.91 28.32
CA ARG A 227 3.12 -12.22 28.95
C ARG A 227 1.63 -12.54 28.95
N LEU A 228 1.08 -12.88 27.78
CA LEU A 228 -0.30 -13.38 27.72
C LEU A 228 -0.38 -14.63 28.61
N LYS A 229 -1.41 -14.68 29.45
CA LYS A 229 -1.61 -15.77 30.44
C LYS A 229 -1.66 -17.15 29.76
N PHE A 230 -2.11 -17.19 28.49
CA PHE A 230 -2.08 -18.39 27.65
C PHE A 230 -0.65 -18.94 27.44
N PHE A 231 0.35 -18.08 27.23
CA PHE A 231 1.73 -18.51 26.98
C PHE A 231 2.48 -18.95 28.24
N VAL A 232 2.04 -18.50 29.41
CA VAL A 232 2.59 -18.98 30.70
C VAL A 232 2.22 -20.44 30.94
N ILE A 233 1.09 -20.91 30.42
CA ILE A 233 0.59 -22.28 30.58
C ILE A 233 1.28 -23.27 29.62
N VAL A 234 1.56 -22.83 28.39
CA VAL A 234 2.02 -23.71 27.28
C VAL A 234 3.55 -23.94 27.31
N GLY A 235 4.30 -23.13 28.05
CA GLY A 235 5.74 -23.30 28.28
C GLY A 235 6.63 -22.47 27.33
N PRO A 236 7.91 -22.25 27.70
CA PRO A 236 8.77 -21.24 27.07
C PRO A 236 9.14 -21.56 25.62
N ASN A 237 9.32 -22.83 25.27
CA ASN A 237 9.74 -23.23 23.91
C ASN A 237 8.64 -22.98 22.86
N ILE A 238 7.38 -23.27 23.22
CA ILE A 238 6.24 -23.06 22.31
C ILE A 238 5.94 -21.56 22.16
N HIS A 239 6.18 -20.76 23.20
CA HIS A 239 6.05 -19.31 23.13
C HIS A 239 7.00 -18.69 22.09
N TRP A 240 8.28 -19.06 22.12
CA TRP A 240 9.27 -18.59 21.12
C TRP A 240 8.93 -19.02 19.69
N LEU A 241 8.37 -20.23 19.52
CA LEU A 241 7.91 -20.71 18.22
C LEU A 241 6.73 -19.88 17.70
N LEU A 242 5.69 -19.66 18.51
CA LEU A 242 4.50 -18.89 18.12
C LEU A 242 4.85 -17.43 17.84
N PHE A 243 5.80 -16.87 18.60
CA PHE A 243 6.34 -15.54 18.32
C PHE A 243 7.11 -15.48 17.00
N SER A 244 7.91 -16.51 16.69
CA SER A 244 8.64 -16.57 15.41
C SER A 244 7.69 -16.68 14.21
N ILE A 245 6.61 -17.44 14.36
CA ILE A 245 5.53 -17.53 13.35
C ILE A 245 4.84 -16.18 13.19
N GLU A 246 4.60 -15.47 14.30
CA GLU A 246 3.98 -14.15 14.25
C GLU A 246 4.87 -13.10 13.55
N MET A 247 6.17 -13.07 13.87
CA MET A 247 7.11 -12.17 13.18
C MET A 247 7.15 -12.44 11.67
N LEU A 248 7.04 -13.70 11.26
CA LEU A 248 6.92 -14.08 9.85
C LEU A 248 5.58 -13.60 9.25
N GLY A 249 4.49 -13.70 10.00
CA GLY A 249 3.18 -13.19 9.61
C GLY A 249 3.15 -11.67 9.41
N ILE A 250 3.72 -10.91 10.35
CA ILE A 250 3.89 -9.45 10.26
C ILE A 250 4.75 -9.07 9.06
N LEU A 251 5.84 -9.80 8.80
CA LEU A 251 6.67 -9.59 7.62
C LEU A 251 5.85 -9.75 6.33
N ILE A 252 5.02 -10.78 6.25
CA ILE A 252 4.15 -11.05 5.09
C ILE A 252 3.06 -9.98 4.96
N LEU A 253 2.43 -9.57 6.07
CA LEU A 253 1.46 -8.47 6.10
C LEU A 253 2.05 -7.18 5.52
N ASN A 254 3.23 -6.79 6.00
CA ASN A 254 3.95 -5.62 5.53
C ASN A 254 4.36 -5.77 4.06
N SER A 255 4.75 -6.97 3.65
CA SER A 255 5.11 -7.26 2.24
C SER A 255 3.91 -7.11 1.32
N VAL A 256 2.73 -7.61 1.69
CA VAL A 256 1.46 -7.43 0.96
C VAL A 256 1.16 -5.94 0.78
N THR A 257 1.23 -5.19 1.87
CA THR A 257 0.98 -3.75 1.88
C THR A 257 1.93 -3.00 0.95
N VAL A 258 3.23 -3.27 1.04
CA VAL A 258 4.25 -2.68 0.17
C VAL A 258 4.02 -3.08 -1.29
N ALA A 259 3.58 -4.32 -1.57
CA ALA A 259 3.27 -4.76 -2.92
C ALA A 259 2.12 -4.00 -3.55
N VAL A 260 1.02 -3.79 -2.82
CA VAL A 260 -0.12 -3.01 -3.31
C VAL A 260 0.33 -1.60 -3.69
N VAL A 261 1.08 -0.95 -2.80
CA VAL A 261 1.51 0.45 -2.99
C VAL A 261 2.57 0.57 -4.08
N ALA A 262 3.59 -0.29 -4.07
CA ALA A 262 4.65 -0.30 -5.08
C ALA A 262 4.08 -0.50 -6.49
N ASN A 263 3.19 -1.47 -6.68
CA ASN A 263 2.55 -1.72 -7.97
C ASN A 263 1.78 -0.51 -8.48
N TYR A 264 1.00 0.15 -7.62
CA TYR A 264 0.27 1.37 -7.99
C TYR A 264 1.20 2.51 -8.38
N ILE A 265 2.27 2.74 -7.61
CA ILE A 265 3.23 3.82 -7.85
C ILE A 265 4.02 3.59 -9.14
N THR A 266 4.47 2.36 -9.38
CA THR A 266 5.12 1.97 -10.63
C THR A 266 4.22 2.23 -11.82
N GLN A 267 2.94 1.85 -11.76
CA GLN A 267 1.99 2.15 -12.84
C GLN A 267 1.76 3.63 -13.05
N CYS A 268 1.65 4.41 -11.96
CA CYS A 268 1.52 5.85 -12.05
C CYS A 268 2.75 6.50 -12.72
N GLU A 269 3.97 6.09 -12.35
CA GLU A 269 5.19 6.59 -13.00
C GLU A 269 5.27 6.19 -14.47
N MET A 270 4.93 4.95 -14.83
CA MET A 270 4.92 4.49 -16.22
C MET A 270 3.99 5.37 -17.07
N ILE A 271 2.77 5.63 -16.58
CA ILE A 271 1.82 6.53 -17.26
C ILE A 271 2.37 7.95 -17.33
N LEU A 272 3.03 8.43 -16.29
CA LEU A 272 3.62 9.77 -16.28
C LEU A 272 4.71 9.93 -17.35
N PHE A 273 5.62 8.97 -17.46
CA PHE A 273 6.65 8.95 -18.51
C PHE A 273 6.01 8.89 -19.90
N TYR A 274 4.98 8.06 -20.05
CA TYR A 274 4.21 7.96 -21.29
C TYR A 274 3.59 9.29 -21.72
N VAL A 275 2.86 9.95 -20.82
CA VAL A 275 2.21 11.24 -21.10
C VAL A 275 3.25 12.32 -21.44
N LYS A 276 4.38 12.36 -20.72
CA LYS A 276 5.47 13.30 -21.04
C LYS A 276 6.05 13.07 -22.43
N GLY A 277 6.27 11.81 -22.82
CA GLY A 277 6.75 11.47 -24.17
C GLY A 277 5.74 11.84 -25.25
N VAL A 278 4.44 11.62 -25.03
CA VAL A 278 3.39 12.09 -25.95
C VAL A 278 3.37 13.61 -26.02
N THR A 279 3.50 14.30 -24.88
CA THR A 279 3.51 15.78 -24.82
C THR A 279 4.62 16.37 -25.65
N VAL A 280 5.86 15.86 -25.51
CA VAL A 280 7.02 16.36 -26.24
C VAL A 280 6.85 16.17 -27.75
N ARG A 281 6.48 14.96 -28.20
CA ARG A 281 6.28 14.69 -29.64
C ARG A 281 5.17 15.55 -30.24
N LEU A 282 4.13 15.78 -29.46
CA LEU A 282 3.01 16.62 -29.84
C LEU A 282 3.43 18.10 -29.97
N GLN A 283 4.33 18.59 -29.11
CA GLN A 283 4.89 19.95 -29.18
C GLN A 283 5.91 20.12 -30.32
N GLU A 284 6.77 19.13 -30.53
CA GLU A 284 7.76 19.10 -31.62
C GLU A 284 7.12 18.90 -33.00
N LYS A 285 5.80 18.65 -33.05
CA LYS A 285 5.03 18.36 -34.27
C LYS A 285 5.56 17.15 -35.04
N SER A 286 6.17 16.20 -34.34
CA SER A 286 6.87 15.05 -34.93
C SER A 286 5.95 13.86 -35.20
N THR A 287 4.64 13.98 -34.96
CA THR A 287 3.68 12.88 -35.08
C THR A 287 2.36 13.32 -35.69
N ASP A 288 1.91 12.70 -36.78
CA ASP A 288 0.62 13.05 -37.40
C ASP A 288 -0.55 13.09 -36.40
N LEU A 289 -1.52 13.98 -36.66
CA LEU A 289 -2.65 14.22 -35.76
C LEU A 289 -3.44 12.93 -35.44
N LYS A 290 -3.61 12.05 -36.44
CA LYS A 290 -4.27 10.75 -36.28
C LYS A 290 -3.48 9.81 -35.35
N ALA A 291 -2.15 9.82 -35.44
CA ALA A 291 -1.29 9.06 -34.54
C ALA A 291 -1.34 9.62 -33.11
N ALA A 292 -1.33 10.95 -32.97
CA ALA A 292 -1.48 11.61 -31.68
C ALA A 292 -2.81 11.26 -30.99
N MET A 293 -3.93 11.25 -31.71
CA MET A 293 -5.23 10.81 -31.18
C MET A 293 -5.19 9.37 -30.66
N LYS A 294 -4.54 8.45 -31.39
CA LYS A 294 -4.37 7.06 -30.96
C LYS A 294 -3.54 6.96 -29.68
N ASP A 295 -2.49 7.76 -29.56
CA ASP A 295 -1.67 7.82 -28.35
C ASP A 295 -2.46 8.35 -27.15
N ILE A 296 -3.24 9.41 -27.32
CA ILE A 296 -4.13 9.95 -26.28
C ILE A 296 -5.18 8.93 -25.84
N LEU A 297 -5.76 8.20 -26.79
CA LEU A 297 -6.69 7.11 -26.47
C LEU A 297 -6.01 6.04 -25.64
N SER A 298 -4.75 5.71 -25.95
CA SER A 298 -3.96 4.79 -25.14
C SER A 298 -3.69 5.33 -23.73
N VAL A 299 -3.39 6.63 -23.57
CA VAL A 299 -3.26 7.25 -22.24
C VAL A 299 -4.54 7.03 -21.44
N ARG A 300 -5.70 7.32 -22.06
CA ARG A 300 -7.02 7.16 -21.42
C ARG A 300 -7.27 5.72 -21.00
N LEU A 301 -6.98 4.75 -21.86
CA LEU A 301 -7.14 3.32 -21.55
C LEU A 301 -6.25 2.94 -20.35
N ASN A 302 -4.98 3.33 -20.36
CA ASN A 302 -4.05 3.01 -19.27
C ASN A 302 -4.47 3.65 -17.94
N LEU A 303 -4.98 4.88 -17.96
CA LEU A 303 -5.56 5.52 -16.78
C LEU A 303 -6.82 4.81 -16.29
N SER A 304 -7.66 4.30 -17.19
CA SER A 304 -8.86 3.54 -16.81
C SER A 304 -8.50 2.20 -16.15
N LEU A 305 -7.44 1.54 -16.60
CA LEU A 305 -6.91 0.32 -16.00
C LEU A 305 -6.32 0.60 -14.61
N LEU A 306 -5.53 1.67 -14.47
CA LEU A 306 -5.01 2.12 -13.18
C LEU A 306 -6.14 2.37 -12.17
N ASN A 307 -7.19 3.07 -12.59
CA ASN A 307 -8.37 3.41 -11.78
C ASN A 307 -9.27 2.22 -11.44
N GLY A 308 -9.03 1.05 -12.03
CA GLY A 308 -9.83 -0.15 -11.82
C GLY A 308 -9.42 -0.87 -10.53
N PRO A 309 -8.98 -2.14 -10.61
CA PRO A 309 -8.68 -2.95 -9.43
C PRO A 309 -7.49 -2.42 -8.62
N ILE A 310 -6.43 -1.92 -9.27
CA ILE A 310 -5.22 -1.47 -8.55
C ILE A 310 -5.50 -0.26 -7.66
N ALA A 311 -6.15 0.79 -8.19
CA ALA A 311 -6.52 1.95 -7.38
C ALA A 311 -7.51 1.60 -6.25
N ARG A 312 -8.39 0.60 -6.43
CA ARG A 312 -9.29 0.14 -5.36
C ARG A 312 -8.51 -0.54 -4.24
N MET A 313 -7.57 -1.43 -4.55
CA MET A 313 -6.70 -2.07 -3.55
C MET A 313 -5.86 -1.06 -2.79
N THR A 314 -5.17 -0.16 -3.49
CA THR A 314 -4.36 0.89 -2.86
C THR A 314 -5.23 1.84 -2.05
N GLY A 315 -6.47 2.08 -2.49
CA GLY A 315 -7.47 2.78 -1.70
C GLY A 315 -7.68 2.11 -0.34
N LEU A 316 -8.13 0.85 -0.31
CA LEU A 316 -8.41 0.14 0.94
C LEU A 316 -7.24 0.20 1.92
N VAL A 317 -6.03 -0.04 1.42
CA VAL A 317 -4.79 0.06 2.19
C VAL A 317 -4.51 1.50 2.67
N SER A 318 -4.83 2.52 1.88
CA SER A 318 -4.69 3.92 2.29
C SER A 318 -5.64 4.31 3.42
N VAL A 319 -6.83 3.71 3.49
CA VAL A 319 -7.75 3.93 4.64
C VAL A 319 -7.15 3.35 5.91
N ILE A 320 -6.53 2.16 5.84
CA ILE A 320 -5.83 1.55 6.97
C ILE A 320 -4.71 2.47 7.47
N PHE A 321 -3.91 3.05 6.57
CA PHE A 321 -2.86 3.98 6.97
C PHE A 321 -3.40 5.25 7.62
N ALA A 322 -4.52 5.79 7.12
CA ALA A 322 -5.17 6.94 7.72
C ALA A 322 -5.71 6.62 9.12
N GLU A 323 -6.34 5.46 9.30
CA GLU A 323 -6.82 4.99 10.58
C GLU A 323 -5.68 4.82 11.59
N LEU A 324 -4.61 4.11 11.23
CA LEU A 324 -3.44 3.92 12.09
C LEU A 324 -2.71 5.23 12.41
N ALA A 325 -2.64 6.17 11.46
CA ALA A 325 -2.08 7.50 11.70
C ALA A 325 -2.93 8.31 12.71
N ILE A 326 -4.26 8.28 12.58
CA ILE A 326 -5.17 8.97 13.49
C ILE A 326 -5.10 8.36 14.90
N ILE A 327 -5.13 7.04 15.01
CA ILE A 327 -5.02 6.34 16.30
C ILE A 327 -3.66 6.65 16.93
N GLY A 328 -2.57 6.58 16.16
CA GLY A 328 -1.23 6.92 16.61
C GLY A 328 -1.11 8.35 17.13
N LEU A 329 -1.69 9.32 16.41
CA LEU A 329 -1.69 10.71 16.82
C LEU A 329 -2.48 10.91 18.12
N SER A 330 -3.62 10.22 18.25
CA SER A 330 -4.45 10.27 19.45
C SER A 330 -3.71 9.74 20.68
N ILE A 331 -2.98 8.64 20.54
CA ILE A 331 -2.18 8.03 21.63
C ILE A 331 -0.99 8.91 22.01
N LEU A 332 -0.30 9.50 21.03
CA LEU A 332 0.80 10.42 21.28
C LEU A 332 0.33 11.63 22.08
N ALA A 333 -0.80 12.19 21.69
CA ALA A 333 -1.24 13.46 22.21
C ALA A 333 -1.95 13.36 23.58
N LEU A 334 -2.48 12.17 23.92
CA LEU A 334 -3.01 11.86 25.26
C LEU A 334 -1.99 11.16 26.18
N ASN A 335 -0.73 11.08 25.77
CA ASN A 335 0.30 10.35 26.51
C ASN A 335 0.63 11.01 27.86
N LYS A 336 0.32 10.35 28.98
CA LYS A 336 0.71 10.81 30.34
C LYS A 336 2.00 10.14 30.87
N ASN A 337 2.60 9.23 30.11
CA ASN A 337 3.80 8.50 30.52
C ASN A 337 5.07 9.25 30.12
N ASN A 338 5.88 9.64 31.10
CA ASN A 338 7.11 10.42 30.90
C ASN A 338 8.36 9.57 30.62
N LEU A 339 8.20 8.26 30.39
CA LEU A 339 9.33 7.39 30.07
C LEU A 339 9.82 7.64 28.64
N PRO A 340 11.13 7.90 28.42
CA PRO A 340 11.66 8.22 27.10
C PRO A 340 11.50 7.07 26.09
N LYS A 341 11.55 5.81 26.57
CA LYS A 341 11.32 4.61 25.74
C LYS A 341 9.92 4.58 25.12
N VAL A 342 8.90 4.96 25.89
CA VAL A 342 7.50 4.98 25.46
C VAL A 342 7.24 6.15 24.53
N TRP A 343 7.82 7.31 24.83
CA TRP A 343 7.75 8.49 23.97
C TRP A 343 8.37 8.26 22.59
N ALA A 344 9.53 7.60 22.52
CA ALA A 344 10.18 7.30 21.25
C ALA A 344 9.27 6.48 20.31
N TYR A 345 8.67 5.40 20.83
CA TYR A 345 7.71 4.58 20.07
C TYR A 345 6.44 5.38 19.70
N ARG A 346 5.83 6.08 20.66
CA ARG A 346 4.57 6.81 20.45
C ARG A 346 4.71 7.95 19.45
N SER A 347 5.86 8.60 19.38
CA SER A 347 6.13 9.66 18.38
C SER A 347 6.41 9.08 16.99
N LEU A 348 7.17 7.98 16.93
CA LEU A 348 7.56 7.37 15.66
C LEU A 348 6.37 6.72 14.94
N PHE A 349 5.45 6.11 15.69
CA PHE A 349 4.31 5.39 15.13
C PHE A 349 3.43 6.24 14.18
N PRO A 350 2.80 7.36 14.59
CA PRO A 350 1.99 8.16 13.69
C PRO A 350 2.81 8.82 12.56
N PHE A 351 4.09 9.10 12.81
CA PHE A 351 4.98 9.68 11.80
C PHE A 351 5.22 8.71 10.63
N VAL A 352 5.53 7.45 10.93
CA VAL A 352 5.74 6.39 9.94
C VAL A 352 4.48 6.21 9.08
N TRP A 353 3.32 6.01 9.71
CA TRP A 353 2.05 5.79 9.01
C TRP A 353 1.60 7.00 8.19
N SER A 354 1.85 8.22 8.66
CA SER A 354 1.55 9.45 7.92
C SER A 354 2.40 9.59 6.65
N ILE A 355 3.71 9.34 6.73
CA ILE A 355 4.60 9.38 5.56
C ILE A 355 4.15 8.35 4.51
N ILE A 356 3.85 7.15 4.99
CA ILE A 356 3.36 6.04 4.17
C ILE A 356 2.06 6.43 3.43
N LEU A 357 1.09 7.04 4.13
CA LEU A 357 -0.18 7.47 3.55
C LEU A 357 0.00 8.54 2.47
N VAL A 358 0.87 9.52 2.72
CA VAL A 358 1.06 10.67 1.82
C VAL A 358 1.62 10.22 0.46
N PHE A 359 2.42 9.17 0.42
CA PHE A 359 3.13 8.73 -0.76
C PHE A 359 2.23 8.32 -1.95
N PRO A 360 1.28 7.36 -1.84
CA PRO A 360 0.36 7.02 -2.93
C PRO A 360 -0.56 8.20 -3.32
N LEU A 361 -0.92 9.07 -2.37
CA LEU A 361 -1.75 10.25 -2.63
C LEU A 361 -1.01 11.29 -3.47
N MET A 362 0.24 11.60 -3.12
CA MET A 362 1.11 12.50 -3.90
C MET A 362 1.32 11.97 -5.31
N GLN A 363 1.52 10.67 -5.45
CA GLN A 363 1.76 10.05 -6.74
C GLN A 363 0.53 10.14 -7.67
N ALA A 364 -0.67 9.90 -7.13
CA ALA A 364 -1.93 10.12 -7.86
C ALA A 364 -2.11 11.58 -8.29
N ALA A 365 -1.81 12.52 -7.37
CA ALA A 365 -1.91 13.96 -7.63
C ALA A 365 -0.94 14.41 -8.73
N ARG A 366 0.27 13.86 -8.76
CA ARG A 366 1.30 14.14 -9.78
C ARG A 366 0.85 13.70 -11.18
N VAL A 367 0.26 12.50 -11.32
CA VAL A 367 -0.31 12.04 -12.59
C VAL A 367 -1.41 12.99 -13.07
N ASN A 368 -2.32 13.40 -12.18
CA ASN A 368 -3.39 14.34 -12.50
C ASN A 368 -2.87 15.72 -12.93
N SER A 369 -1.83 16.24 -12.25
CA SER A 369 -1.19 17.50 -12.61
C SER A 369 -0.63 17.48 -14.03
N VAL A 370 0.11 16.41 -14.37
CA VAL A 370 0.71 16.27 -15.70
C VAL A 370 -0.34 16.01 -16.79
N CYS A 371 -1.37 15.22 -16.51
CA CYS A 371 -2.48 15.01 -17.47
C CYS A 371 -3.24 16.32 -17.75
N ASN A 372 -3.47 17.15 -16.73
CA ASN A 372 -4.08 18.47 -16.91
C ASN A 372 -3.19 19.41 -17.72
N ARG A 373 -1.87 19.43 -17.45
CA ARG A 373 -0.91 20.21 -18.25
C ARG A 373 -0.87 19.73 -19.70
N PHE A 374 -0.86 18.42 -19.93
CA PHE A 374 -0.94 17.82 -21.25
C PHE A 374 -2.21 18.25 -21.99
N LYS A 375 -3.37 18.20 -21.33
CA LYS A 375 -4.64 18.65 -21.93
C LYS A 375 -4.60 20.13 -22.34
N LYS A 376 -4.00 21.01 -21.53
CA LYS A 376 -3.81 22.43 -21.87
C LYS A 376 -2.93 22.59 -23.12
N ILE A 377 -1.77 21.94 -23.14
CA ILE A 377 -0.85 21.96 -24.30
C ILE A 377 -1.55 21.41 -25.55
N ALA A 378 -2.32 20.34 -25.43
CA ALA A 378 -3.07 19.76 -26.54
C ALA A 378 -4.13 20.72 -27.12
N LEU A 379 -4.75 21.56 -26.29
CA LEU A 379 -5.70 22.58 -26.75
C LEU A 379 -5.00 23.77 -27.44
N GLU A 380 -3.84 24.18 -26.95
CA GLU A 380 -3.03 25.26 -27.54
C GLU A 380 -2.55 24.94 -28.97
N ILE A 381 -2.44 23.66 -29.32
CA ILE A 381 -2.03 23.20 -30.65
C ILE A 381 -3.03 23.56 -31.73
N ARG A 382 -4.30 23.83 -31.40
CA ARG A 382 -5.25 24.35 -32.39
C ARG A 382 -4.78 25.68 -32.98
N VAL A 383 -4.14 26.52 -32.17
CA VAL A 383 -3.71 27.88 -32.60
C VAL A 383 -2.36 27.84 -33.31
N PHE A 384 -1.50 26.86 -33.01
CA PHE A 384 -0.10 26.84 -33.46
C PHE A 384 0.35 25.57 -34.22
N GLY A 385 -0.54 24.60 -34.46
CA GLY A 385 -0.20 23.23 -34.88
C GLY A 385 -0.56 22.86 -36.33
N TYR A 386 0.23 21.93 -36.89
CA TYR A 386 0.03 21.23 -38.17
C TYR A 386 -0.51 22.06 -39.34
N LYS A 387 0.37 22.82 -40.01
CA LYS A 387 0.05 23.55 -41.26
C LYS A 387 -0.52 22.65 -42.37
N SER A 388 -0.27 21.34 -42.29
CA SER A 388 -0.73 20.32 -43.23
C SER A 388 -2.08 19.70 -42.89
N ALA A 389 -2.64 19.96 -41.71
CA ALA A 389 -3.92 19.39 -41.30
C ALA A 389 -5.08 20.29 -41.74
N SER A 390 -6.20 19.67 -42.13
CA SER A 390 -7.41 20.43 -42.46
C SER A 390 -8.07 21.02 -41.21
N GLN A 391 -8.83 22.11 -41.38
CA GLN A 391 -9.55 22.74 -40.27
C GLN A 391 -10.54 21.77 -39.59
N LEU A 392 -11.19 20.91 -40.38
CA LEU A 392 -12.12 19.88 -39.91
C LEU A 392 -11.42 18.85 -38.99
N GLU A 393 -10.21 18.42 -39.34
CA GLU A 393 -9.43 17.45 -38.53
C GLU A 393 -8.98 18.07 -37.21
N LEU A 394 -8.61 19.35 -37.23
CA LEU A 394 -8.18 20.08 -36.05
C LEU A 394 -9.35 20.32 -35.08
N ASP A 395 -10.53 20.65 -35.60
CA ASP A 395 -11.75 20.79 -34.80
C ASP A 395 -12.20 19.44 -34.22
N SER A 396 -12.10 18.36 -35.01
CA SER A 396 -12.35 16.98 -34.54
C SER A 396 -11.39 16.57 -33.42
N PHE A 397 -10.11 16.92 -33.56
CA PHE A 397 -9.10 16.68 -32.53
C PHE A 397 -9.41 17.44 -31.23
N LEU A 398 -9.79 18.71 -31.33
CA LEU A 398 -10.13 19.53 -30.16
C LEU A 398 -11.34 18.95 -29.43
N LEU A 399 -12.39 18.58 -30.16
CA LEU A 399 -13.56 17.93 -29.59
C LEU A 399 -13.18 16.64 -28.86
N PHE A 400 -12.31 15.82 -29.47
CA PHE A 400 -11.80 14.60 -28.86
C PHE A 400 -11.01 14.87 -27.56
N ILE A 401 -10.08 15.84 -27.57
CA ILE A 401 -9.31 16.24 -26.38
C ILE A 401 -10.21 16.79 -25.28
N SER A 402 -11.19 17.62 -25.65
CA SER A 402 -12.15 18.21 -24.71
C SER A 402 -12.93 17.11 -23.97
N ASN A 403 -13.38 16.09 -24.71
CA ASN A 403 -14.11 14.94 -24.18
C ASN A 403 -13.20 13.86 -23.54
N ALA A 404 -11.88 13.94 -23.71
CA ALA A 404 -10.94 13.02 -23.09
C ALA A 404 -10.82 13.31 -21.58
N ASN A 405 -11.37 12.39 -20.78
CA ASN A 405 -11.28 12.40 -19.32
C ASN A 405 -9.97 11.73 -18.85
N LEU A 406 -8.89 12.50 -18.78
CA LEU A 406 -7.57 12.05 -18.32
C LEU A 406 -7.39 12.34 -16.82
N ARG A 407 -8.02 11.53 -15.96
CA ARG A 407 -7.92 11.67 -14.50
C ARG A 407 -7.61 10.33 -13.82
N ALA A 408 -6.56 10.30 -13.02
CA ALA A 408 -6.30 9.27 -12.02
C ALA A 408 -7.23 9.46 -10.81
N LYS A 409 -7.80 8.36 -10.32
CA LYS A 409 -8.78 8.31 -9.23
C LYS A 409 -8.32 7.30 -8.19
N LEU A 410 -8.43 7.67 -6.92
CA LEU A 410 -8.33 6.74 -5.80
C LEU A 410 -9.71 6.74 -5.13
N PHE A 411 -10.29 5.57 -4.84
CA PHE A 411 -11.68 5.47 -4.38
C PHE A 411 -12.74 6.10 -5.30
N HIS A 412 -12.52 6.06 -6.62
CA HIS A 412 -13.35 6.78 -7.60
C HIS A 412 -13.35 8.32 -7.44
N VAL A 413 -12.59 8.87 -6.48
CA VAL A 413 -12.41 10.30 -6.27
C VAL A 413 -11.12 10.76 -6.97
N PRO A 414 -11.17 11.79 -7.82
CA PRO A 414 -9.97 12.33 -8.44
C PRO A 414 -9.15 13.12 -7.40
N ILE A 415 -7.91 12.71 -7.17
CA ILE A 415 -6.99 13.41 -6.26
C ILE A 415 -6.31 14.55 -7.01
N LEU A 416 -6.74 15.80 -6.79
CA LEU A 416 -6.06 16.96 -7.36
C LEU A 416 -5.05 17.55 -6.35
N PRO A 417 -3.87 18.04 -6.80
CA PRO A 417 -2.86 18.61 -5.91
C PRO A 417 -3.39 19.75 -5.02
N LYS A 418 -4.30 20.58 -5.54
CA LYS A 418 -4.92 21.68 -4.78
C LYS A 418 -5.72 21.21 -3.57
N TYR A 419 -6.36 20.04 -3.66
CA TYR A 419 -7.10 19.46 -2.53
C TYR A 419 -6.16 18.87 -1.48
N MET A 420 -5.03 18.28 -1.90
CA MET A 420 -4.04 17.73 -0.98
C MET A 420 -3.46 18.80 -0.05
N ILE A 421 -3.07 19.95 -0.62
CA ILE A 421 -2.53 21.08 0.17
C ILE A 421 -3.62 21.62 1.11
N ALA A 422 -4.84 21.82 0.61
CA ALA A 422 -5.95 22.30 1.45
C ALA A 422 -6.27 21.35 2.61
N ILE A 423 -6.33 20.04 2.38
CA ILE A 423 -6.58 19.04 3.42
C ILE A 423 -5.44 19.01 4.43
N MET A 424 -4.17 19.06 3.99
CA MET A 424 -3.02 19.07 4.89
C MET A 424 -3.02 20.31 5.80
N VAL A 425 -3.29 21.50 5.24
CA VAL A 425 -3.41 22.74 6.02
C VAL A 425 -4.58 22.66 7.00
N LEU A 426 -5.73 22.14 6.57
CA LEU A 426 -6.91 21.97 7.42
C LEU A 426 -6.64 20.98 8.57
N LEU A 427 -5.97 19.86 8.30
CA LEU A 427 -5.55 18.90 9.33
C LEU A 427 -4.59 19.51 10.33
N LEU A 428 -3.57 20.24 9.87
CA LEU A 428 -2.65 20.96 10.75
C LEU A 428 -3.39 21.97 11.63
N PHE A 429 -4.33 22.72 11.06
CA PHE A 429 -5.11 23.71 11.80
C PHE A 429 -6.03 23.06 12.84
N ILE A 430 -6.69 21.95 12.50
CA ILE A 430 -7.51 21.17 13.45
C ILE A 430 -6.63 20.66 14.60
N ILE A 431 -5.45 20.09 14.29
CA ILE A 431 -4.52 19.60 15.32
C ILE A 431 -4.09 20.75 16.24
N LEU A 432 -3.72 21.90 15.67
CA LEU A 432 -3.34 23.09 16.44
C LEU A 432 -4.47 23.56 17.35
N ILE A 433 -5.71 23.63 16.86
CA ILE A 433 -6.89 23.97 17.68
C ILE A 433 -7.10 22.94 18.79
N LEU A 434 -7.00 21.65 18.50
CA LEU A 434 -7.20 20.60 19.49
C LEU A 434 -6.15 20.64 20.61
N PHE A 435 -4.91 21.02 20.29
CA PHE A 435 -3.87 21.28 21.29
C PHE A 435 -4.14 22.56 22.09
N GLN A 436 -4.48 23.68 21.43
CA GLN A 436 -4.72 24.96 22.10
C GLN A 436 -5.97 24.95 22.98
N THR A 437 -7.00 24.18 22.61
CA THR A 437 -8.26 24.05 23.37
C THR A 437 -8.13 23.09 24.56
N GLY A 438 -6.97 22.46 24.76
CA GLY A 438 -6.75 21.50 25.86
C GLY A 438 -7.61 20.24 25.78
N ILE A 439 -8.31 20.02 24.66
CA ILE A 439 -9.07 18.78 24.40
C ILE A 439 -8.09 17.61 24.26
N ILE A 440 -6.90 17.88 23.72
CA ILE A 440 -5.83 16.92 23.52
C ILE A 440 -4.54 17.46 24.15
N GLY A 441 -4.18 16.95 25.33
CA GLY A 441 -2.98 17.32 26.08
C GLY A 441 -3.28 17.58 27.56
N SER A 442 -2.32 17.34 28.46
CA SER A 442 -2.46 17.76 29.86
C SER A 442 -2.47 19.28 29.91
N THR A 443 -3.34 19.88 30.72
CA THR A 443 -3.37 21.32 31.02
C THR A 443 -2.05 21.85 31.60
N ASP A 444 -1.13 20.95 31.97
CA ASP A 444 0.15 21.26 32.60
C ASP A 444 1.29 21.55 31.59
N LEU A 445 0.99 21.56 30.28
CA LEU A 445 1.97 21.89 29.23
C LEU A 445 2.04 23.39 28.90
N PHE A 446 1.27 24.23 29.60
CA PHE A 446 1.29 25.69 29.48
C PHE A 446 1.41 26.39 30.82
#